data_AF-A0A956D6V3-F1
#
_entry.id   AF-A0A956D6V3-F1
#
_cell.length_a   1.000
_cell.length_b   1.000
_cell.length_c   1.000
_cell.angle_alpha   90.00
_cell.angle_beta   90.00
_cell.angle_gamma   90.00
#
_symmetry.space_group_name_H-M   'P 1'
#
loop_
_entity.id
_entity.type
_entity.pdbx_description
1 polymer ?
#
loop_
_entity_poly.entity_id
_entity_poly.type
_entity_poly.pdbx_seq_one_letter_code
_entity_poly.pdbx_strand_id
1 'polypeptide(L)'
;LYDDMTIVVTADHGEEFCDHGGFWHGVTLYDEQVRVPLFVKLPRGERAGTVVRHWVQSIDLMPTLLSRFDLETPEGVQGGNLFSGTDRVYAEESHEGNVLESVRERRGTDEWKILTANQGNPRGLQPVEVYRVDFDT
;
A
#
# COMPACT_ATOMS: atom_id res chain seq x y z
N LEU A 1 -14.82 8.11 25.73
CA LEU A 1 -13.63 8.56 24.96
C LEU A 1 -13.45 7.72 23.71
N TYR A 2 -13.13 6.43 23.82
CA TYR A 2 -12.86 5.60 22.64
C TYR A 2 -14.07 5.44 21.72
N ASP A 3 -15.30 5.41 22.23
CA ASP A 3 -16.50 5.27 21.40
C ASP A 3 -16.64 6.38 20.35
N ASP A 4 -16.25 7.62 20.67
CA ASP A 4 -16.36 8.78 19.78
C ASP A 4 -15.08 9.08 18.98
N MET A 5 -14.04 8.27 19.14
CA MET A 5 -12.74 8.47 18.47
C MET A 5 -12.66 7.69 17.16
N THR A 6 -12.05 8.30 16.14
CA THR A 6 -11.50 7.55 15.00
C THR A 6 -10.12 7.04 15.38
N ILE A 7 -9.89 5.73 15.30
CA ILE A 7 -8.59 5.12 15.58
C ILE A 7 -8.11 4.43 14.30
N VAL A 8 -6.88 4.72 13.91
CA VAL A 8 -6.21 4.06 12.80
C VAL A 8 -4.99 3.33 13.36
N VAL A 9 -4.86 2.06 13.00
CA VAL A 9 -3.66 1.25 13.24
C VAL A 9 -3.10 0.85 11.88
N THR A 10 -1.86 1.23 11.62
CA THR A 10 -1.15 0.94 10.37
C THR A 10 0.35 0.74 10.63
N ALA A 11 1.07 0.29 9.62
CA ALA A 11 2.52 0.43 9.54
C ALA A 11 2.89 1.39 8.39
N ASP A 12 4.11 1.90 8.42
CA ASP A 12 4.75 2.66 7.35
C ASP A 12 5.26 1.74 6.24
N HIS A 13 5.81 0.58 6.62
CA HIS A 13 6.19 -0.51 5.74
C HIS A 13 6.07 -1.87 6.45
N GLY A 14 6.25 -2.95 5.69
CA GLY A 14 6.39 -4.31 6.19
C GLY A 14 7.85 -4.74 6.28
N GLU A 15 8.09 -6.05 6.38
CA GLU A 15 9.41 -6.61 6.61
C GLU A 15 9.53 -7.96 5.92
N GLU A 16 10.66 -8.23 5.27
CA GLU A 16 10.92 -9.52 4.62
C GLU A 16 11.63 -10.48 5.60
N PHE A 17 11.17 -11.73 5.65
CA PHE A 17 11.69 -12.77 6.54
C PHE A 17 12.17 -13.99 5.76
N CYS A 18 13.05 -13.78 4.77
CA CYS A 18 13.57 -14.80 3.86
C CYS A 18 12.58 -15.34 2.82
N ASP A 19 11.42 -14.72 2.65
CA ASP A 19 10.35 -15.13 1.74
C ASP A 19 10.84 -15.21 0.28
N HIS A 20 11.66 -14.24 -0.15
CA HIS A 20 12.28 -14.19 -1.48
C HIS A 20 13.81 -14.23 -1.39
N GLY A 21 14.34 -14.86 -0.33
CA GLY A 21 15.77 -14.93 -0.07
C GLY A 21 16.39 -13.62 0.45
N GLY A 22 15.59 -12.59 0.69
CA GLY A 22 15.99 -11.35 1.35
C GLY A 22 15.67 -11.31 2.84
N PHE A 23 16.26 -10.37 3.55
CA PHE A 23 15.99 -10.08 4.95
C PHE A 23 16.15 -8.57 5.13
N TRP A 24 15.31 -7.95 5.96
CA TRP A 24 15.14 -6.49 6.06
C TRP A 24 14.28 -5.86 4.95
N HIS A 25 13.85 -4.62 5.21
CA HIS A 25 13.07 -3.78 4.31
C HIS A 25 13.94 -2.78 3.56
N GLY A 26 13.36 -2.05 2.61
CA GLY A 26 14.03 -1.00 1.85
C GLY A 26 14.94 -1.51 0.73
N VAL A 27 14.76 -2.78 0.35
CA VAL A 27 15.61 -3.48 -0.62
C VAL A 27 14.82 -4.18 -1.71
N THR A 28 13.51 -4.39 -1.51
CA THR A 28 12.59 -4.95 -2.50
C THR A 28 11.24 -4.26 -2.39
N LEU A 29 10.31 -4.55 -3.31
CA LEU A 29 8.91 -4.12 -3.22
C LEU A 29 7.96 -5.32 -3.22
N TYR A 30 8.38 -6.45 -2.68
CA TYR A 30 7.51 -7.62 -2.48
C TYR A 30 6.40 -7.34 -1.46
N ASP A 31 5.36 -8.17 -1.45
CA ASP A 31 4.16 -7.91 -0.64
C ASP A 31 4.48 -7.85 0.86
N GLU A 32 5.48 -8.60 1.31
CA GLU A 32 5.98 -8.60 2.68
C GLU A 32 6.44 -7.21 3.11
N GLN A 33 6.97 -6.38 2.19
CA GLN A 33 7.45 -5.04 2.49
C GLN A 33 6.40 -3.94 2.25
N VAL A 34 5.46 -4.12 1.32
CA VAL A 34 4.53 -3.04 0.91
C VAL A 34 3.09 -3.24 1.36
N ARG A 35 2.67 -4.47 1.70
CA ARG A 35 1.31 -4.79 2.12
C ARG A 35 1.18 -4.71 3.64
N VAL A 36 1.00 -3.49 4.14
CA VAL A 36 0.92 -3.19 5.57
C VAL A 36 -0.48 -3.47 6.16
N PRO A 37 -0.57 -3.72 7.48
CA PRO A 37 -1.86 -3.75 8.16
C PRO A 37 -2.54 -2.37 8.07
N LEU A 38 -3.87 -2.36 7.91
CA LEU A 38 -4.67 -1.15 8.04
C LEU A 38 -6.00 -1.48 8.72
N PHE A 39 -6.14 -1.05 9.98
CA PHE A 39 -7.38 -1.15 10.73
C PHE A 39 -7.91 0.23 11.03
N VAL A 40 -9.17 0.47 10.68
CA VAL A 40 -9.84 1.75 10.91
C VAL A 40 -11.08 1.52 11.77
N LYS A 41 -11.06 2.03 13.00
CA LYS A 41 -12.23 2.11 13.87
C LYS A 41 -12.85 3.49 13.72
N LEU A 42 -14.13 3.52 13.40
CA LEU A 42 -14.90 4.75 13.32
C LEU A 42 -15.77 4.97 14.58
N PRO A 43 -16.10 6.22 14.91
CA PRO A 43 -17.00 6.55 16.02
C PRO A 43 -18.29 5.73 16.02
N ARG A 44 -18.77 5.38 17.21
CA ARG A 44 -20.05 4.71 17.46
C ARG A 44 -20.26 3.41 16.66
N GLY A 45 -19.17 2.73 16.30
CA GLY A 45 -19.23 1.46 15.58
C GLY A 45 -19.63 1.58 14.11
N GLU A 46 -19.51 2.77 13.51
CA GLU A 46 -19.77 2.96 12.08
C GLU A 46 -18.90 1.98 11.27
N ARG A 47 -19.54 1.23 10.36
CA ARG A 47 -18.89 0.18 9.54
C ARG A 47 -18.19 -0.93 10.33
N ALA A 48 -18.46 -1.11 11.62
CA ALA A 48 -17.87 -2.19 12.41
C ALA A 48 -18.12 -3.57 11.77
N GLY A 49 -17.11 -4.43 11.79
CA GLY A 49 -17.15 -5.76 11.17
C GLY A 49 -17.06 -5.76 9.64
N THR A 50 -16.89 -4.60 8.99
CA THR A 50 -16.72 -4.53 7.53
C THR A 50 -15.28 -4.89 7.16
N VAL A 51 -15.12 -5.73 6.13
CA VAL A 51 -13.85 -5.96 5.45
C VAL A 51 -13.92 -5.31 4.08
N VAL A 52 -12.95 -4.45 3.79
CA VAL A 52 -12.80 -3.77 2.51
C VAL A 52 -11.82 -4.53 1.63
N ARG A 53 -12.18 -4.78 0.37
CA ARG A 53 -11.39 -5.58 -0.58
C ARG A 53 -10.73 -4.77 -1.70
N HIS A 54 -11.20 -3.55 -1.95
CA HIS A 54 -10.52 -2.64 -2.87
C HIS A 54 -9.17 -2.20 -2.28
N TRP A 55 -8.27 -1.74 -3.14
CA TRP A 55 -6.95 -1.31 -2.70
C TRP A 55 -6.95 0.15 -2.27
N VAL A 56 -5.99 0.46 -1.42
CA VAL A 56 -5.73 1.78 -0.85
C VAL A 56 -4.23 1.96 -0.66
N GLN A 57 -3.79 3.18 -0.46
CA GLN A 57 -2.40 3.55 -0.20
C GLN A 57 -2.29 4.37 1.09
N SER A 58 -1.11 4.41 1.70
CA SER A 58 -0.88 5.23 2.90
C SER A 58 -1.19 6.72 2.66
N ILE A 59 -1.03 7.20 1.42
CA ILE A 59 -1.36 8.59 1.04
C ILE A 59 -2.87 8.90 1.12
N ASP A 60 -3.74 7.89 1.13
CA ASP A 60 -5.19 8.06 1.23
C ASP A 60 -5.65 8.35 2.67
N LEU A 61 -4.80 8.08 3.67
CA LEU A 61 -5.11 8.30 5.09
C LEU A 61 -5.44 9.77 5.37
N MET A 62 -4.56 10.67 4.92
CA MET A 62 -4.67 12.10 5.19
C MET A 62 -5.97 12.71 4.62
N PRO A 63 -6.27 12.63 3.31
CA PRO A 63 -7.51 13.16 2.76
C PRO A 63 -8.77 12.48 3.32
N THR A 64 -8.71 11.19 3.66
CA THR A 64 -9.83 10.50 4.30
C THR A 64 -10.16 11.06 5.68
N LEU A 65 -9.13 11.29 6.51
CA LEU A 65 -9.32 11.86 7.84
C LEU A 65 -9.79 13.31 7.76
N LEU A 66 -9.21 14.14 6.88
CA LEU A 66 -9.65 15.52 6.68
C LEU A 66 -11.12 15.58 6.28
N SER A 67 -11.50 14.83 5.25
CA SER A 67 -12.90 14.77 4.79
C SER A 67 -13.85 14.34 5.90
N ARG A 68 -13.44 13.42 6.77
CA ARG A 68 -14.28 12.92 7.86
C ARG A 68 -14.50 13.95 8.98
N PHE A 69 -13.57 14.88 9.14
CA PHE A 69 -13.68 15.97 10.12
C PHE A 69 -14.17 17.28 9.48
N ASP A 70 -14.76 17.20 8.27
CA ASP A 70 -15.24 18.35 7.50
C ASP A 70 -14.15 19.41 7.27
N LEU A 71 -12.90 18.96 7.13
CA LEU A 71 -11.74 19.80 6.83
C LEU A 71 -11.42 19.75 5.33
N GLU A 72 -10.96 20.88 4.81
CA GLU A 72 -10.53 21.01 3.43
C GLU A 72 -9.27 20.18 3.16
N THR A 73 -9.25 19.47 2.03
CA THR A 73 -8.03 18.78 1.55
C THR A 73 -7.17 19.79 0.79
N PRO A 74 -5.91 20.02 1.20
CA PRO A 74 -5.02 20.94 0.51
C PRO A 74 -4.81 20.61 -0.96
N GLU A 75 -4.54 21.65 -1.76
CA GLU A 75 -4.13 21.49 -3.16
C GLU A 75 -2.86 20.63 -3.27
N GLY A 76 -2.79 19.77 -4.28
CA GLY A 76 -1.64 18.91 -4.55
C GLY A 76 -1.65 17.57 -3.80
N VAL A 77 -2.59 17.32 -2.90
CA VAL A 77 -2.80 15.98 -2.31
C VAL A 77 -3.21 15.01 -3.41
N GLN A 78 -2.44 13.92 -3.56
CA GLN A 78 -2.66 12.90 -4.57
C GLN A 78 -3.53 11.74 -4.07
N GLY A 79 -3.61 11.55 -2.75
CA GLY A 79 -4.39 10.48 -2.13
C GLY A 79 -5.90 10.67 -2.30
N GLY A 80 -6.61 9.55 -2.32
CA GLY A 80 -8.06 9.48 -2.39
C GLY A 80 -8.72 9.12 -1.05
N ASN A 81 -9.98 8.70 -1.12
CA ASN A 81 -10.72 8.25 0.05
C ASN A 81 -10.56 6.74 0.24
N LEU A 82 -10.10 6.30 1.43
CA LEU A 82 -9.93 4.89 1.79
C LEU A 82 -11.21 4.06 1.58
N PHE A 83 -12.38 4.68 1.68
CA PHE A 83 -13.66 3.99 1.58
C PHE A 83 -14.16 3.83 0.14
N SER A 84 -13.61 4.56 -0.82
CA SER A 84 -13.88 4.37 -2.25
C SER A 84 -12.83 3.51 -2.95
N GLY A 85 -11.58 3.58 -2.49
CA GLY A 85 -10.48 2.79 -3.03
C GLY A 85 -10.00 3.24 -4.41
N THR A 86 -9.08 2.45 -4.95
CA THR A 86 -8.50 2.58 -6.29
C THR A 86 -8.26 1.19 -6.90
N ASP A 87 -8.30 1.11 -8.22
CA ASP A 87 -7.93 -0.09 -8.99
C ASP A 87 -6.43 -0.13 -9.31
N ARG A 88 -5.68 0.90 -8.91
CA ARG A 88 -4.24 0.99 -9.15
C ARG A 88 -3.54 1.61 -7.95
N VAL A 89 -2.48 0.94 -7.49
CA VAL A 89 -1.60 1.42 -6.42
C VAL A 89 -0.15 1.39 -6.86
N TYR A 90 0.65 2.27 -6.25
CA TYR A 90 2.06 2.47 -6.54
C TYR A 90 2.89 2.41 -5.26
N ALA A 91 4.10 1.87 -5.36
CA ALA A 91 5.14 1.93 -4.35
C ALA A 91 6.50 2.12 -5.02
N GLU A 92 7.43 2.73 -4.30
CA GLU A 92 8.78 3.04 -4.78
C GLU A 92 9.79 2.79 -3.67
N GLU A 93 10.99 2.37 -4.06
CA GLU A 93 12.20 2.36 -3.23
C GLU A 93 13.29 3.11 -3.99
N SER A 94 14.04 4.00 -3.35
CA SER A 94 15.08 4.82 -3.98
C SER A 94 16.34 5.02 -3.12
N HIS A 95 16.58 4.10 -2.17
CA HIS A 95 17.68 4.14 -1.24
C HIS A 95 18.99 3.55 -1.81
N GLU A 96 20.11 4.23 -1.54
CA GLU A 96 21.49 3.74 -1.80
C GLU A 96 21.76 3.19 -3.23
N GLY A 97 21.11 3.78 -4.25
CA GLY A 97 21.28 3.37 -5.65
C GLY A 97 20.45 2.15 -6.06
N ASN A 98 19.61 1.65 -5.15
CA ASN A 98 18.50 0.76 -5.45
C ASN A 98 17.26 1.60 -5.79
N VAL A 99 16.84 1.59 -7.06
CA VAL A 99 15.64 2.29 -7.50
C VAL A 99 14.67 1.27 -8.07
N LEU A 100 13.59 1.04 -7.33
CA LEU A 100 12.55 0.09 -7.66
C LEU A 100 11.20 0.80 -7.74
N GLU A 101 10.38 0.39 -8.69
CA GLU A 101 8.99 0.82 -8.81
C GLU A 101 8.08 -0.40 -8.82
N SER A 102 6.97 -0.33 -8.09
CA SER A 102 5.92 -1.33 -8.08
C SER A 102 4.61 -0.70 -8.51
N VAL A 103 4.00 -1.24 -9.55
CA VAL A 103 2.61 -0.93 -9.90
C VAL A 103 1.78 -2.19 -9.71
N ARG A 104 0.71 -2.07 -8.94
CA ARG A 104 -0.31 -3.11 -8.82
C ARG A 104 -1.61 -2.57 -9.39
N GLU A 105 -2.20 -3.31 -10.34
CA GLU A 105 -3.38 -2.88 -11.10
C GLU A 105 -4.40 -4.03 -11.20
N ARG A 106 -5.68 -3.70 -10.99
CA ARG A 106 -6.81 -4.61 -11.20
C ARG A 106 -7.33 -4.40 -12.61
N ARG A 107 -7.41 -5.49 -13.39
CA ARG A 107 -7.96 -5.47 -14.76
C ARG A 107 -9.08 -6.51 -14.88
N GLY A 108 -10.31 -6.05 -14.68
CA GLY A 108 -11.46 -6.96 -14.59
C GLY A 108 -11.40 -7.78 -13.29
N THR A 109 -11.36 -9.10 -13.42
CA THR A 109 -11.20 -10.01 -12.28
C THR A 109 -9.74 -10.22 -11.87
N ASP A 110 -8.81 -9.91 -12.77
CA ASP A 110 -7.41 -10.28 -12.61
C ASP A 110 -6.65 -9.20 -11.83
N GLU A 111 -5.69 -9.65 -11.02
CA GLU A 111 -4.81 -8.78 -10.24
C GLU A 111 -3.36 -8.94 -10.70
N TRP A 112 -2.77 -7.85 -11.14
CA TRP A 112 -1.41 -7.85 -11.66
C TRP A 112 -0.51 -6.97 -10.81
N LYS A 113 0.74 -7.41 -10.60
CA LYS A 113 1.81 -6.61 -10.01
C LYS A 113 3.02 -6.65 -10.93
N ILE A 114 3.57 -5.49 -11.22
CA ILE A 114 4.78 -5.32 -12.01
C ILE A 114 5.80 -4.62 -11.14
N LEU A 115 6.98 -5.22 -11.01
CA LEU A 115 8.15 -4.62 -10.38
C LEU A 115 9.16 -4.26 -11.46
N THR A 116 9.67 -3.03 -11.41
CA THR A 116 10.77 -2.57 -12.28
C THR A 116 11.95 -2.22 -11.41
N ALA A 117 13.14 -2.70 -11.77
CA ALA A 117 14.38 -2.39 -11.08
C ALA A 117 15.33 -1.62 -12.00
N ASN A 118 16.06 -0.66 -11.45
CA ASN A 118 17.11 0.02 -12.20
C ASN A 118 18.22 -0.94 -12.65
N GLN A 119 18.87 -0.60 -13.76
CA GLN A 119 20.01 -1.34 -14.25
C GLN A 119 21.14 -1.32 -13.21
N GLY A 120 21.70 -2.50 -12.91
CA GLY A 120 22.76 -2.63 -11.92
C GLY A 120 22.28 -2.43 -10.49
N ASN A 121 20.98 -2.61 -10.22
CA ASN A 121 20.45 -2.61 -8.85
C ASN A 121 21.30 -3.52 -7.95
N PRO A 122 21.60 -3.08 -6.72
CA PRO A 122 22.57 -3.76 -5.85
C PRO A 122 22.11 -5.15 -5.39
N ARG A 123 20.81 -5.45 -5.48
CA ARG A 123 20.22 -6.75 -5.14
C ARG A 123 20.33 -7.79 -6.26
N GLY A 124 20.72 -7.39 -7.48
CA GLY A 124 20.75 -8.28 -8.64
C GLY A 124 19.36 -8.78 -9.04
N LEU A 125 18.31 -8.02 -8.71
CA LEU A 125 16.93 -8.28 -9.12
C LEU A 125 16.81 -8.23 -10.64
N GLN A 126 15.80 -8.94 -11.16
CA GLN A 126 15.50 -8.87 -12.58
C GLN A 126 15.06 -7.43 -12.92
N PRO A 127 15.40 -6.92 -14.13
CA PRO A 127 14.98 -5.57 -14.52
C PRO A 127 13.47 -5.38 -14.48
N VAL A 128 12.71 -6.44 -14.79
CA VAL A 128 11.25 -6.47 -14.70
C VAL A 128 10.80 -7.83 -14.17
N GLU A 129 9.91 -7.81 -13.18
CA GLU A 129 9.21 -8.99 -12.66
C GLU A 129 7.70 -8.73 -12.79
N VAL A 130 6.95 -9.77 -13.19
CA VAL A 130 5.50 -9.68 -13.39
C VAL A 130 4.84 -10.82 -12.65
N TYR A 131 3.86 -10.49 -11.82
CA TYR A 131 3.12 -11.40 -10.98
C TYR A 131 1.63 -11.29 -11.27
N ARG A 132 0.97 -12.44 -11.37
CA ARG A 132 -0.49 -12.54 -11.32
C ARG A 132 -0.90 -12.91 -9.90
N VAL A 133 -1.31 -11.90 -9.14
CA VAL A 133 -1.38 -11.97 -7.67
C VAL A 133 -2.45 -12.94 -7.18
N ASP A 134 -3.52 -13.13 -7.93
CA ASP A 134 -4.56 -14.11 -7.62
C ASP A 134 -4.11 -15.58 -7.77
N PHE A 135 -2.89 -15.83 -8.24
CA PHE A 135 -2.33 -17.16 -8.45
C PHE A 135 -0.92 -17.39 -7.91
N ASP A 136 -0.12 -16.34 -7.79
CA ASP A 136 1.32 -16.43 -7.52
C ASP A 136 1.70 -16.17 -6.04
N THR A 137 0.74 -16.25 -5.10
CA THR A 137 0.98 -16.10 -3.65
C THR A 137 1.31 -17.41 -2.96
#